data_AF-A0A2T3MRU6-F1
#
_entry.id   AF-A0A2T3MRU6-F1
#
_cell.length_a   1.000
_cell.length_b   1.000
_cell.length_c   1.000
_cell.angle_alpha   90.00
_cell.angle_beta   90.00
_cell.angle_gamma   90.00
#
_symmetry.space_group_name_H-M   'P 1'
#
loop_
_entity.id
_entity.type
_entity.pdbx_description
1 polymer ?
#
loop_
_entity_poly.entity_id
_entity_poly.type
_entity_poly.pdbx_seq_one_letter_code
_entity_poly.pdbx_strand_id
1 'polypeptide(L)'
;MEKEYSEINSDIFFFDNKFFDNFRLALIDLVNFRDAKEQWNLLLVDTPLIEKSKSFNKKRKDIENFRNNFSGHYDADVLNTVYRKYNEAFLTDSGSESQYIMITFRMLQESINSRDGELKSMFFWDGDIECDLFCPEHQAILIKYLNETLLAAIEVCEFVAQKLVEDLQIPDSRTAMAVLIAEMEQAQNEDL
;
A
#
# COMPACT_ATOMS: atom_id res chain seq x y z
N MET A 1 6.25 -0.80 10.32
CA MET A 1 4.93 -0.98 9.69
C MET A 1 3.82 -0.26 10.43
N GLU A 2 3.19 -0.76 11.51
CA GLU A 2 2.03 -0.06 12.13
C GLU A 2 2.30 1.39 12.53
N LYS A 3 3.47 1.68 13.11
CA LYS A 3 3.88 3.04 13.50
C LYS A 3 4.20 3.97 12.31
N GLU A 4 4.50 3.42 11.14
CA GLU A 4 4.84 4.20 9.94
C GLU A 4 3.58 4.56 9.15
N TYR A 5 2.55 3.70 9.16
CA TYR A 5 1.28 3.95 8.47
C TYR A 5 0.21 4.62 9.33
N SER A 6 0.50 4.92 10.61
CA SER A 6 -0.42 5.69 11.47
C SER A 6 -0.72 7.08 10.93
N GLU A 7 0.13 7.61 10.06
CA GLU A 7 -0.06 8.93 9.44
C GLU A 7 -1.10 8.91 8.32
N ILE A 8 -1.38 7.75 7.71
CA ILE A 8 -2.53 7.57 6.81
C ILE A 8 -3.86 7.67 7.60
N ASN A 9 -3.82 7.46 8.91
CA ASN A 9 -4.97 7.55 9.83
C ASN A 9 -5.10 8.92 10.54
N SER A 10 -4.29 9.90 10.19
CA SER A 10 -4.30 11.22 10.82
C SER A 10 -5.08 12.25 10.01
N ASP A 11 -5.58 13.31 10.64
CA ASP A 11 -6.27 14.44 9.99
C ASP A 11 -5.31 15.32 9.14
N ILE A 12 -4.23 14.74 8.60
CA ILE A 12 -3.28 15.41 7.73
C ILE A 12 -3.94 15.68 6.38
N PHE A 13 -3.64 16.85 5.79
CA PHE A 13 -4.12 17.21 4.46
C PHE A 13 -3.68 16.19 3.41
N PHE A 14 -4.62 15.76 2.57
CA PHE A 14 -4.39 14.77 1.51
C PHE A 14 -3.31 15.21 0.48
N PHE A 15 -3.05 16.52 0.40
CA PHE A 15 -2.03 17.13 -0.46
C PHE A 15 -0.72 17.45 0.27
N ASP A 16 -0.57 16.98 1.51
CA ASP A 16 0.68 17.11 2.27
C ASP A 16 1.74 16.14 1.74
N ASN A 17 2.98 16.61 1.60
CA ASN A 17 4.08 15.82 1.08
C ASN A 17 4.34 14.56 1.91
N LYS A 18 4.24 14.66 3.24
CA LYS A 18 4.48 13.54 4.14
C LYS A 18 3.40 12.47 3.97
N PHE A 19 2.15 12.89 3.83
CA PHE A 19 1.06 11.99 3.51
C PHE A 19 1.31 11.30 2.15
N PHE A 20 1.66 12.06 1.13
CA PHE A 20 1.93 11.55 -0.21
C PHE A 20 3.05 10.49 -0.22
N ASP A 21 4.15 10.75 0.47
CA ASP A 21 5.28 9.82 0.57
C ASP A 21 4.92 8.54 1.34
N ASN A 22 4.25 8.66 2.48
CA ASN A 22 3.80 7.50 3.25
C ASN A 22 2.81 6.63 2.46
N PHE A 23 1.91 7.27 1.73
CA PHE A 23 0.97 6.59 0.85
C PHE A 23 1.70 5.86 -0.28
N ARG A 24 2.71 6.48 -0.87
CA ARG A 24 3.57 5.85 -1.89
C ARG A 24 4.30 4.62 -1.33
N LEU A 25 4.89 4.73 -0.14
CA LEU A 25 5.58 3.61 0.52
C LEU A 25 4.62 2.45 0.78
N ALA A 26 3.44 2.74 1.34
CA ALA A 26 2.43 1.73 1.60
C ALA A 26 2.00 0.97 0.33
N LEU A 27 1.87 1.66 -0.81
CA LEU A 27 1.58 1.01 -2.10
C LEU A 27 2.72 0.11 -2.58
N ILE A 28 3.99 0.51 -2.38
CA ILE A 28 5.15 -0.33 -2.69
C ILE A 28 5.13 -1.60 -1.85
N ASP A 29 4.83 -1.48 -0.56
CA ASP A 29 4.77 -2.63 0.35
C ASP A 29 3.63 -3.58 -0.03
N LEU A 30 2.48 -3.07 -0.45
CA LEU A 30 1.39 -3.90 -0.98
C LEU A 30 1.76 -4.65 -2.27
N VAL A 31 2.55 -4.03 -3.15
CA VAL A 31 3.08 -4.69 -4.35
C VAL A 31 4.08 -5.78 -3.98
N ASN A 32 4.99 -5.50 -3.04
CA ASN A 32 5.95 -6.49 -2.55
C ASN A 32 5.25 -7.67 -1.87
N PHE A 33 4.24 -7.38 -1.04
CA PHE A 33 3.40 -8.39 -0.41
C PHE A 33 2.74 -9.29 -1.46
N ARG A 34 2.17 -8.72 -2.54
CA ARG A 34 1.58 -9.50 -3.62
C ARG A 34 2.58 -10.50 -4.20
N ASP A 35 3.79 -10.05 -4.49
CA ASP A 35 4.83 -10.90 -5.10
C ASP A 35 5.29 -12.02 -4.18
N ALA A 36 5.34 -11.75 -2.87
CA ALA A 36 5.68 -12.74 -1.87
C ALA A 36 4.52 -13.73 -1.59
N LYS A 37 3.25 -13.26 -1.61
CA LYS A 37 2.11 -14.05 -1.13
C LYS A 37 1.87 -15.32 -1.94
N GLU A 38 2.21 -15.33 -3.24
CA GLU A 38 1.99 -16.52 -4.08
C GLU A 38 2.75 -17.73 -3.53
N GLN A 39 3.94 -17.51 -2.97
CA GLN A 39 4.77 -18.53 -2.33
C GLN A 39 4.24 -18.94 -0.95
N TRP A 40 3.46 -18.08 -0.30
CA TRP A 40 2.92 -18.30 1.05
C TRP A 40 1.54 -18.95 1.06
N ASN A 41 0.86 -19.08 -0.08
CA ASN A 41 -0.49 -19.63 -0.14
C ASN A 41 -0.62 -21.01 0.52
N LEU A 42 0.42 -21.84 0.46
CA LEU A 42 0.45 -23.17 1.11
C LEU A 42 0.44 -23.07 2.65
N LEU A 43 1.05 -22.03 3.21
CA LEU A 43 1.08 -21.79 4.66
C LEU A 43 -0.27 -21.26 5.18
N LEU A 44 -1.10 -20.71 4.29
CA LEU A 44 -2.39 -20.10 4.62
C LEU A 44 -3.56 -21.08 4.48
N VAL A 45 -3.32 -22.29 3.95
CA VAL A 45 -4.36 -23.32 3.79
C VAL A 45 -5.00 -23.64 5.14
N ASP A 46 -6.32 -23.76 5.15
CA ASP A 46 -7.16 -24.01 6.34
C ASP A 46 -7.13 -22.92 7.43
N THR A 47 -6.60 -21.73 7.11
CA THR A 47 -6.66 -20.56 8.00
C THR A 47 -7.77 -19.59 7.59
N PRO A 48 -8.35 -18.81 8.53
CA PRO A 48 -9.26 -17.71 8.19
C PRO A 48 -8.61 -16.63 7.30
N LEU A 49 -7.28 -16.58 7.24
CA LEU A 49 -6.51 -15.62 6.45
C LEU A 49 -6.45 -15.97 4.95
N ILE A 50 -6.85 -17.19 4.56
CA ILE A 50 -6.90 -17.61 3.15
C ILE A 50 -7.84 -16.69 2.33
N GLU A 51 -8.97 -16.27 2.90
CA GLU A 51 -9.93 -15.40 2.22
C GLU A 51 -9.41 -13.96 2.11
N LYS A 52 -8.73 -13.46 3.15
CA LYS A 52 -8.01 -12.19 3.07
C LYS A 52 -6.97 -12.24 1.96
N SER A 53 -6.14 -13.28 1.89
CA SER A 53 -5.15 -13.48 0.80
C SER A 53 -5.79 -13.56 -0.58
N LYS A 54 -6.92 -14.26 -0.75
CA LYS A 54 -7.64 -14.33 -2.03
C LYS A 54 -8.19 -12.98 -2.45
N SER A 55 -8.68 -12.17 -1.51
CA SER A 55 -9.24 -10.85 -1.80
C SER A 55 -8.21 -9.92 -2.46
N PHE A 56 -6.91 -10.06 -2.14
CA PHE A 56 -5.84 -9.29 -2.79
C PHE A 56 -5.75 -9.53 -4.29
N ASN A 57 -6.09 -10.71 -4.79
CA ASN A 57 -6.09 -10.95 -6.24
C ASN A 57 -7.15 -10.08 -6.94
N LYS A 58 -8.28 -9.81 -6.28
CA LYS A 58 -9.32 -8.90 -6.80
C LYS A 58 -8.85 -7.45 -6.80
N LYS A 59 -8.14 -7.04 -5.73
CA LYS A 59 -7.61 -5.68 -5.54
C LYS A 59 -6.32 -5.39 -6.33
N ARG A 60 -5.68 -6.42 -6.91
CA ARG A 60 -4.37 -6.34 -7.57
C ARG A 60 -4.27 -5.19 -8.57
N LYS A 61 -5.22 -5.10 -9.50
CA LYS A 61 -5.18 -4.08 -10.56
C LYS A 61 -5.29 -2.66 -10.00
N ASP A 62 -5.98 -2.50 -8.87
CA ASP A 62 -6.14 -1.20 -8.22
C ASP A 62 -4.81 -0.75 -7.60
N ILE A 63 -4.16 -1.65 -6.86
CA ILE A 63 -2.85 -1.41 -6.23
C ILE A 63 -1.79 -1.13 -7.29
N GLU A 64 -1.76 -1.89 -8.39
CA GLU A 64 -0.84 -1.66 -9.51
C GLU A 64 -1.05 -0.29 -10.17
N ASN A 65 -2.30 0.09 -10.42
CA ASN A 65 -2.63 1.39 -11.01
C ASN A 65 -2.25 2.55 -10.09
N PHE A 66 -2.54 2.42 -8.79
CA PHE A 66 -2.13 3.41 -7.81
C PHE A 66 -0.61 3.58 -7.81
N ARG A 67 0.15 2.48 -7.74
CA ARG A 67 1.62 2.50 -7.78
C ARG A 67 2.17 3.11 -9.08
N ASN A 68 1.55 2.84 -10.23
CA ASN A 68 1.96 3.42 -11.51
C ASN A 68 1.75 4.94 -11.53
N ASN A 69 0.59 5.43 -11.08
CA ASN A 69 0.33 6.87 -10.99
C ASN A 69 1.33 7.58 -10.07
N PHE A 70 1.65 7.01 -8.90
CA PHE A 70 2.60 7.59 -7.96
C PHE A 70 4.07 7.49 -8.37
N SER A 71 4.39 6.70 -9.39
CA SER A 71 5.74 6.59 -9.97
C SER A 71 5.89 7.38 -11.27
N GLY A 72 4.89 8.19 -11.64
CA GLY A 72 4.89 8.98 -12.88
C GLY A 72 4.67 8.17 -14.16
N HIS A 73 4.27 6.90 -14.05
CA HIS A 73 3.91 6.06 -15.19
C HIS A 73 2.43 6.25 -15.51
N TYR A 74 2.13 7.34 -16.19
CA TYR A 74 0.77 7.69 -16.57
C TYR A 74 0.34 7.00 -17.86
N ASP A 75 -0.90 6.49 -17.87
CA ASP A 75 -1.59 6.14 -19.10
C ASP A 75 -1.81 7.43 -19.92
N ALA A 76 -1.40 7.41 -21.19
CA ALA A 76 -1.40 8.60 -22.04
C ALA A 76 -2.83 9.09 -22.35
N ASP A 77 -3.81 8.18 -22.46
CA ASP A 77 -5.20 8.54 -22.73
C ASP A 77 -5.86 9.14 -21.49
N VAL A 78 -5.55 8.59 -20.31
CA VAL A 78 -5.99 9.16 -19.03
C VAL A 78 -5.34 10.53 -18.80
N LEU A 79 -4.04 10.69 -19.08
CA LEU A 79 -3.34 11.96 -18.94
C LEU A 79 -3.91 13.04 -19.85
N ASN A 80 -4.21 12.70 -21.10
CA ASN A 80 -4.90 13.60 -22.02
C ASN A 80 -6.30 13.98 -21.51
N THR A 81 -7.01 13.06 -20.89
CA THR A 81 -8.33 13.33 -20.28
C THR A 81 -8.19 14.30 -19.10
N VAL A 82 -7.23 14.05 -18.21
CA VAL A 82 -6.92 14.92 -17.08
C VAL A 82 -6.52 16.31 -17.53
N TYR A 83 -5.67 16.43 -18.56
CA TYR A 83 -5.30 17.72 -19.14
C TYR A 83 -6.50 18.50 -19.68
N ARG A 84 -7.44 17.82 -20.36
CA ARG A 84 -8.63 18.45 -20.93
C ARG A 84 -9.65 18.86 -19.87
N LYS A 85 -9.87 18.04 -18.85
CA LYS A 85 -10.89 18.27 -17.81
C LYS A 85 -10.38 19.18 -16.68
N TYR A 86 -9.10 19.07 -16.33
CA TYR A 86 -8.50 19.66 -15.14
C TYR A 86 -7.24 20.46 -15.48
N ASN A 87 -7.35 21.37 -16.45
CA ASN A 87 -6.23 22.20 -16.89
C ASN A 87 -5.61 23.00 -15.73
N GLU A 88 -6.39 23.33 -14.69
CA GLU A 88 -5.89 24.02 -13.49
C GLU A 88 -4.74 23.27 -12.81
N ALA A 89 -4.71 21.93 -12.89
CA ALA A 89 -3.64 21.12 -12.31
C ALA A 89 -2.29 21.31 -13.04
N PHE A 90 -2.29 21.81 -14.27
CA PHE A 90 -1.10 22.05 -15.09
C PHE A 90 -0.69 23.52 -15.14
N LEU A 91 -1.53 24.43 -14.64
CA LEU A 91 -1.31 25.88 -14.66
C LEU A 91 -0.68 26.41 -13.36
N THR A 92 -0.55 25.59 -12.32
CA THR A 92 0.27 25.88 -11.14
C THR A 92 1.74 26.00 -11.52
N ASP A 93 2.52 26.81 -10.78
CA ASP A 93 3.92 27.13 -11.10
C ASP A 93 4.68 25.87 -11.53
N SER A 94 5.07 25.87 -12.81
CA SER A 94 5.64 24.76 -13.53
C SER A 94 6.94 24.32 -12.87
N GLY A 95 6.90 23.24 -12.11
CA GLY A 95 8.05 22.70 -11.36
C GLY A 95 7.87 22.61 -9.84
N SER A 96 6.73 23.03 -9.30
CA SER A 96 6.44 22.79 -7.88
C SER A 96 6.00 21.33 -7.64
N GLU A 97 6.50 20.72 -6.56
CA GLU A 97 6.10 19.38 -6.12
C GLU A 97 4.57 19.27 -5.92
N SER A 98 3.92 20.36 -5.51
CA SER A 98 2.47 20.47 -5.42
C SER A 98 1.75 20.25 -6.75
N GLN A 99 2.33 20.70 -7.88
CA GLN A 99 1.78 20.42 -9.21
C GLN A 99 1.80 18.92 -9.52
N TYR A 100 2.90 18.23 -9.19
CA TYR A 100 3.01 16.79 -9.38
C TYR A 100 1.98 16.03 -8.54
N ILE A 101 1.80 16.42 -7.28
CA ILE A 101 0.80 15.84 -6.39
C ILE A 101 -0.61 16.04 -6.95
N MET A 102 -0.95 17.26 -7.40
CA MET A 102 -2.24 17.56 -8.01
C MET A 102 -2.51 16.72 -9.27
N ILE A 103 -1.56 16.65 -10.19
CA ILE A 103 -1.68 15.85 -11.41
C ILE A 103 -1.86 14.37 -11.03
N THR A 104 -1.06 13.85 -10.09
CA THR A 104 -1.15 12.45 -9.63
C THR A 104 -2.54 12.13 -9.08
N PHE A 105 -3.14 13.03 -8.28
CA PHE A 105 -4.49 12.80 -7.76
C PHE A 105 -5.57 12.92 -8.83
N ARG A 106 -5.45 13.82 -9.79
CA ARG A 106 -6.38 13.86 -10.94
C ARG A 106 -6.27 12.61 -11.82
N MET A 107 -5.06 12.11 -12.04
CA MET A 107 -4.82 10.84 -12.72
C MET A 107 -5.48 9.68 -11.98
N LEU A 108 -5.34 9.65 -10.66
CA LEU A 108 -5.95 8.64 -9.80
C LEU A 108 -7.49 8.69 -9.87
N GLN A 109 -8.05 9.90 -9.80
CA GLN A 109 -9.49 10.14 -9.91
C GLN A 109 -10.05 9.62 -11.24
N GLU A 110 -9.48 10.00 -12.38
CA GLU A 110 -9.93 9.53 -13.69
C GLU A 110 -9.72 8.01 -13.87
N SER A 111 -8.66 7.46 -13.27
CA SER A 111 -8.43 6.01 -13.26
C SER A 111 -9.51 5.25 -12.48
N ILE A 112 -10.06 5.83 -11.41
CA ILE A 112 -11.18 5.25 -10.66
C ILE A 112 -12.48 5.38 -11.48
N ASN A 113 -12.74 6.55 -12.05
CA ASN A 113 -13.97 6.84 -12.80
C ASN A 113 -14.12 5.98 -14.08
N SER A 114 -13.01 5.73 -14.77
CA SER A 114 -12.97 4.96 -16.01
C SER A 114 -13.11 3.44 -15.83
N ARG A 115 -13.02 2.91 -14.61
CA ARG A 115 -12.97 1.47 -14.35
C ARG A 115 -14.24 0.96 -13.71
N ASP A 116 -14.78 -0.15 -14.20
CA ASP A 116 -15.86 -0.84 -13.50
C ASP A 116 -15.30 -1.74 -12.38
N GLY A 117 -15.99 -1.79 -11.24
CA GLY A 117 -15.62 -2.68 -10.14
C GLY A 117 -15.99 -2.17 -8.76
N GLU A 118 -15.59 -2.95 -7.76
CA GLU A 118 -15.85 -2.71 -6.33
C GLU A 118 -15.31 -1.35 -5.88
N LEU A 119 -14.06 -1.03 -6.23
CA LEU A 119 -13.44 0.25 -5.87
C LEU A 119 -14.26 1.44 -6.39
N LYS A 120 -14.66 1.42 -7.68
CA LYS A 120 -15.52 2.48 -8.24
C LYS A 120 -16.80 2.58 -7.44
N SER A 121 -17.51 1.46 -7.21
CA SER A 121 -18.79 1.46 -6.49
C SER A 121 -18.74 2.06 -5.08
N MET A 122 -17.58 2.08 -4.42
CA MET A 122 -17.42 2.71 -3.10
C MET A 122 -17.60 4.23 -3.14
N PHE A 123 -17.41 4.88 -4.29
CA PHE A 123 -17.53 6.33 -4.45
C PHE A 123 -18.94 6.79 -4.92
N PHE A 124 -19.83 5.88 -5.31
CA PHE A 124 -21.13 6.23 -5.90
C PHE A 124 -22.23 6.07 -4.86
N TRP A 125 -22.74 7.19 -4.33
CA TRP A 125 -23.80 7.19 -3.32
C TRP A 125 -25.20 7.29 -3.96
N ASP A 126 -25.33 7.95 -5.12
CA ASP A 126 -26.62 8.21 -5.80
C ASP A 126 -26.58 7.95 -7.33
N GLY A 127 -25.75 7.03 -7.79
CA GLY A 127 -25.79 6.50 -9.17
C GLY A 127 -25.13 7.35 -10.26
N ASP A 128 -24.96 8.66 -10.07
CA ASP A 128 -24.41 9.57 -11.10
C ASP A 128 -23.19 10.40 -10.66
N ILE A 129 -22.72 10.27 -9.41
CA ILE A 129 -21.61 11.08 -8.89
C ILE A 129 -20.27 10.38 -9.14
N GLU A 130 -19.46 10.95 -10.03
CA GLU A 130 -18.07 10.53 -10.25
C GLU A 130 -17.20 10.75 -9.00
N CYS A 131 -16.17 9.92 -8.83
CA CYS A 131 -15.12 10.14 -7.84
C CYS A 131 -14.51 11.53 -8.04
N ASP A 132 -14.36 12.26 -6.94
CA ASP A 132 -13.67 13.54 -6.84
C ASP A 132 -12.73 13.49 -5.63
N LEU A 133 -11.43 13.31 -5.86
CA LEU A 133 -10.45 13.19 -4.77
C LEU A 133 -10.09 14.53 -4.12
N PHE A 134 -10.72 15.62 -4.52
CA PHE A 134 -10.65 16.92 -3.84
C PHE A 134 -11.83 17.13 -2.87
N CYS A 135 -12.82 16.23 -2.89
CA CYS A 135 -13.90 16.15 -1.90
C CYS A 135 -13.43 15.33 -0.67
N PRO A 136 -13.48 15.89 0.55
CA PRO A 136 -13.03 15.19 1.77
C PRO A 136 -13.70 13.84 2.01
N GLU A 137 -14.99 13.71 1.67
CA GLU A 137 -15.76 12.47 1.82
C GLU A 137 -15.19 11.36 0.91
N HIS A 138 -14.84 11.70 -0.33
CA HIS A 138 -14.20 10.76 -1.25
C HIS A 138 -12.75 10.44 -0.84
N GLN A 139 -12.01 11.41 -0.29
CA GLN A 139 -10.68 11.15 0.28
C GLN A 139 -10.77 10.12 1.41
N ALA A 140 -11.75 10.27 2.31
CA ALA A 140 -11.97 9.34 3.41
C ALA A 140 -12.27 7.91 2.93
N ILE A 141 -13.00 7.75 1.82
CA ILE A 141 -13.28 6.45 1.20
C ILE A 141 -11.99 5.78 0.70
N LEU A 142 -11.16 6.52 -0.02
CA LEU A 142 -9.89 6.01 -0.54
C LEU A 142 -8.91 5.65 0.59
N ILE A 143 -8.80 6.50 1.60
CA ILE A 143 -8.00 6.26 2.81
C ILE A 143 -8.45 4.97 3.48
N LYS A 144 -9.77 4.83 3.73
CA LYS A 144 -10.34 3.63 4.34
C LYS A 144 -10.04 2.37 3.53
N TYR A 145 -10.25 2.40 2.22
CA TYR A 145 -9.98 1.28 1.33
C TYR A 145 -8.52 0.79 1.43
N LEU A 146 -7.58 1.73 1.44
CA LEU A 146 -6.16 1.42 1.50
C LEU A 146 -5.74 0.94 2.88
N ASN A 147 -6.26 1.54 3.95
CA ASN A 147 -5.99 1.10 5.32
C ASN A 147 -6.49 -0.33 5.55
N GLU A 148 -7.72 -0.64 5.14
CA GLU A 148 -8.25 -2.01 5.25
C GLU A 148 -7.40 -3.00 4.44
N THR A 149 -6.89 -2.57 3.30
CA THR A 149 -6.02 -3.39 2.45
C THR A 149 -4.63 -3.57 3.06
N LEU A 150 -4.06 -2.54 3.69
CA LEU A 150 -2.77 -2.63 4.40
C LEU A 150 -2.86 -3.50 5.64
N LEU A 151 -3.88 -3.30 6.47
CA LEU A 151 -4.08 -4.10 7.69
C LEU A 151 -4.25 -5.59 7.34
N ALA A 152 -5.02 -5.91 6.30
CA ALA A 152 -5.14 -7.29 5.85
C ALA A 152 -3.80 -7.88 5.36
N ALA A 153 -2.92 -7.08 4.77
CA ALA A 153 -1.60 -7.54 4.32
C ALA A 153 -0.68 -7.77 5.52
N ILE A 154 -0.67 -6.84 6.48
CA ILE A 154 0.10 -6.93 7.73
C ILE A 154 -0.28 -8.21 8.49
N GLU A 155 -1.57 -8.47 8.70
CA GLU A 155 -2.03 -9.68 9.38
C GLU A 155 -1.53 -10.97 8.72
N VAL A 156 -1.54 -11.03 7.37
CA VAL A 156 -1.03 -12.19 6.64
C VAL A 156 0.48 -12.31 6.80
N CYS A 157 1.22 -11.20 6.70
CA CYS A 157 2.67 -11.18 6.91
C CYS A 157 3.06 -11.66 8.31
N GLU A 158 2.37 -11.16 9.34
CA GLU A 158 2.63 -11.53 10.73
C GLU A 158 2.36 -13.02 10.96
N PHE A 159 1.27 -13.55 10.42
CA PHE A 159 0.98 -14.97 10.51
C PHE A 159 2.04 -15.83 9.81
N VAL A 160 2.44 -15.47 8.59
CA VAL A 160 3.48 -16.20 7.85
C VAL A 160 4.82 -16.14 8.59
N ALA A 161 5.19 -14.98 9.13
CA ALA A 161 6.40 -14.82 9.93
C ALA A 161 6.38 -15.74 11.16
N GLN A 162 5.26 -15.79 11.89
CA GLN A 162 5.09 -16.72 13.02
C GLN A 162 5.22 -18.17 12.58
N LYS A 163 4.57 -18.57 11.48
CA LYS A 163 4.66 -19.94 10.97
C LYS A 163 6.07 -20.34 10.55
N LEU A 164 6.79 -19.45 9.88
CA LEU A 164 8.17 -19.70 9.50
C LEU A 164 9.07 -19.85 10.73
N VAL A 165 8.85 -19.06 11.79
CA VAL A 165 9.58 -19.21 13.06
C VAL A 165 9.27 -20.56 13.73
N GLU A 166 7.99 -20.95 13.78
CA GLU A 166 7.55 -22.25 14.32
C GLU A 166 8.15 -23.43 13.54
N ASP A 167 8.04 -23.41 12.21
CA ASP A 167 8.44 -24.54 11.34
C ASP A 167 9.96 -24.67 11.21
N LEU A 168 10.68 -23.55 11.17
CA LEU A 168 12.15 -23.55 11.03
C LEU A 168 12.86 -23.69 12.39
N GLN A 169 12.11 -23.73 13.51
CA GLN A 169 12.65 -23.65 14.87
C GLN A 169 13.71 -22.54 15.01
N ILE A 170 13.55 -21.43 14.27
CA ILE A 170 14.52 -20.34 14.30
C ILE A 170 14.46 -19.78 15.71
N PRO A 171 15.55 -19.85 16.50
CA PRO A 171 15.56 -19.24 17.81
C PRO A 171 15.21 -17.77 17.61
N ASP A 172 14.32 -17.22 18.45
CA ASP A 172 14.05 -15.78 18.50
C ASP A 172 15.35 -15.03 18.23
N SER A 173 15.36 -14.06 17.33
CA SER A 173 16.58 -13.33 16.92
C SER A 173 17.43 -12.87 18.13
N ARG A 174 16.80 -12.59 19.28
CA ARG A 174 17.49 -12.32 20.55
C ARG A 174 18.19 -13.55 21.12
N THR A 175 17.54 -14.72 21.09
CA THR A 175 18.09 -16.02 21.46
C THR A 175 19.20 -16.44 20.49
N ALA A 176 19.03 -16.28 19.18
CA ALA A 176 20.07 -16.59 18.20
C ALA A 176 21.33 -15.73 18.41
N MET A 177 21.16 -14.42 18.65
CA MET A 177 22.27 -13.51 18.97
C MET A 177 22.95 -13.88 20.29
N ALA A 178 22.17 -14.24 21.31
CA ALA A 178 22.72 -14.66 22.61
C ALA A 178 23.51 -15.97 22.51
N VAL A 179 23.06 -16.93 21.69
CA VAL A 179 23.80 -18.17 21.40
C VAL A 179 25.11 -17.85 20.69
N LEU A 180 25.09 -16.97 19.68
CA LEU A 180 26.28 -16.55 18.94
C LEU A 180 27.32 -15.85 19.83
N ILE A 181 26.86 -14.97 20.73
CA ILE A 181 27.73 -14.31 21.72
C ILE A 181 28.33 -15.36 22.67
N ALA A 182 27.53 -16.30 23.18
CA ALA A 182 28.00 -17.34 24.08
C ALA A 182 29.02 -18.30 23.42
N GLU A 183 28.80 -18.67 22.15
CA GLU A 183 29.73 -19.50 21.37
C GLU A 183 31.06 -18.76 21.12
N MET A 184 31.00 -17.45 20.83
CA MET A 184 32.20 -16.62 20.68
C MET A 184 32.99 -16.47 21.99
N GLU A 185 32.30 -16.35 23.13
CA GLU A 185 32.92 -16.28 24.45
C GLU A 185 33.53 -17.63 24.88
N GLN A 186 32.92 -18.77 24.50
CA GLN A 186 33.51 -20.09 24.71
C GLN A 186 34.76 -20.30 23.85
N ALA A 187 34.70 -19.97 22.55
CA ALA A 187 35.85 -20.09 21.66
C ALA A 187 37.06 -19.24 22.12
N GLN A 188 36.81 -18.04 22.68
CA GLN A 188 37.87 -17.21 23.25
C GLN A 188 38.48 -17.74 24.55
N ASN A 189 37.73 -18.53 25.32
CA ASN A 189 38.21 -19.13 26.56
C ASN A 189 38.91 -20.48 26.33
N GLU A 190 38.67 -21.17 25.21
CA GLU A 190 39.36 -22.41 24.83
C GLU A 190 40.73 -22.18 24.16
N ASP A 191 41.01 -20.95 23.71
CA ASP A 191 42.29 -20.50 23.13
C ASP A 191 43.28 -19.91 24.18
N LEU A 192 43.01 -20.07 25.49
CA LEU A 192 43.85 -19.66 26.63
C LEU A 192 44.38 -20.86 27.42
#